data_AF-A0AAW3EZC4-F1
#
_entry.id   AF-A0AAW3EZC4-F1
#
_cell.length_a   1.000
_cell.length_b   1.000
_cell.length_c   1.000
_cell.angle_alpha   90.00
_cell.angle_beta   90.00
_cell.angle_gamma   90.00
#
_symmetry.space_group_name_H-M   'P 1'
#
loop_
_entity.id
_entity.type
_entity.pdbx_description
1 polymer ?
#
loop_
_entity_poly.entity_id
_entity_poly.type
_entity_poly.pdbx_seq_one_letter_code
_entity_poly.pdbx_strand_id
1 'polypeptide(L)'
;MKTRLIPVASAVMAWAALGTTTAIAATPGDSPGAPAAAVAQPANSLNVADYGAIGDGRSDCTQAMQNAFNTAASQHRTAYIPAGTYLHSAVLTLGGVTVTGAGAQTILVASNPDQEALQLTGSATLSNLVTSTRAPNRSSQPLAAAIDVTGANNRVEHVTTLGAASNGIRLDGASGAQIVRNLVEGSNADGIALMNGSLNDTVDSNEVYQAGDDSYSDDSYTFDSRQDSGNLFTHDYALANAYGRGFALMGATGDTIRNSVTDGSQWMGIVAGTDSNSRTMNGSNDTIADNLILNAKGDAVAVMSAGGGLSQGGAGMRISGNVTSGSAASVLGFTPATNLVDRSTISNYQPGTGDGSHNGGG
;
A
#
# COMPACT_ATOMS: atom_id res chain seq x y z
N MET A 1 -11.47 51.74 -52.20
CA MET A 1 -11.49 50.31 -51.82
C MET A 1 -10.84 50.17 -50.45
N LYS A 2 -11.65 49.90 -49.42
CA LYS A 2 -11.23 49.72 -48.02
C LYS A 2 -11.55 48.28 -47.64
N THR A 3 -10.55 47.46 -47.35
CA THR A 3 -10.73 46.07 -46.93
C THR A 3 -10.83 46.04 -45.41
N ARG A 4 -12.00 45.65 -44.89
CA ARG A 4 -12.27 45.48 -43.45
C ARG A 4 -11.92 44.04 -43.03
N LEU A 5 -11.20 43.91 -41.91
CA LEU A 5 -11.08 42.64 -41.19
C LEU A 5 -12.44 42.24 -40.60
N ILE A 6 -12.77 40.96 -40.69
CA ILE A 6 -13.90 40.32 -39.99
C ILE A 6 -13.29 39.35 -38.96
N PRO A 7 -13.67 39.42 -37.67
CA PRO A 7 -13.16 38.52 -36.64
C PRO A 7 -13.88 37.16 -36.72
N VAL A 8 -13.11 36.08 -36.53
CA VAL A 8 -13.66 34.72 -36.40
C VAL A 8 -14.24 34.59 -34.99
N ALA A 9 -15.56 34.48 -34.91
CA ALA A 9 -16.27 34.19 -33.67
C ALA A 9 -16.13 32.70 -33.32
N SER A 10 -15.63 32.42 -32.11
CA SER A 10 -15.64 31.08 -31.51
C SER A 10 -17.08 30.63 -31.29
N ALA A 11 -17.46 29.50 -31.90
CA ALA A 11 -18.72 28.83 -31.61
C ALA A 11 -18.59 28.10 -30.27
N VAL A 12 -19.21 28.66 -29.23
CA VAL A 12 -19.51 27.95 -27.99
C VAL A 12 -20.75 27.09 -28.26
N MET A 13 -20.57 25.79 -28.51
CA MET A 13 -21.66 24.83 -28.36
C MET A 13 -21.80 24.51 -26.88
N ALA A 14 -22.93 24.92 -26.30
CA ALA A 14 -23.37 24.51 -24.99
C ALA A 14 -23.66 23.00 -24.99
N TRP A 15 -22.96 22.25 -24.14
CA TRP A 15 -23.44 20.95 -23.67
C TRP A 15 -24.27 21.17 -22.41
N ALA A 16 -25.51 20.70 -22.48
CA ALA A 16 -26.50 20.77 -21.41
C ALA A 16 -26.06 19.89 -20.22
N ALA A 17 -26.33 20.41 -19.03
CA ALA A 17 -26.04 19.81 -17.75
C ALA A 17 -26.72 18.44 -17.55
N LEU A 18 -25.93 17.45 -17.14
CA LEU A 18 -26.37 16.24 -16.45
C LEU A 18 -25.42 16.02 -15.26
N GLY A 19 -25.97 16.10 -14.05
CA GLY A 19 -25.36 15.63 -12.82
C GLY A 19 -24.36 16.60 -12.19
N THR A 20 -24.72 17.17 -11.05
CA THR A 20 -23.77 17.78 -10.11
C THR A 20 -22.75 16.73 -9.68
N THR A 21 -21.61 16.66 -10.35
CA THR A 21 -20.41 16.05 -9.80
C THR A 21 -20.01 16.92 -8.62
N THR A 22 -20.28 16.48 -7.39
CA THR A 22 -19.50 16.94 -6.25
C THR A 22 -18.07 16.56 -6.57
N ALA A 23 -17.30 17.52 -7.07
CA ALA A 23 -15.86 17.41 -7.14
C ALA A 23 -15.41 17.08 -5.71
N ILE A 24 -14.85 15.89 -5.53
CA ILE A 24 -14.16 15.55 -4.29
C ILE A 24 -12.95 16.48 -4.28
N ALA A 25 -13.08 17.60 -3.58
CA ALA A 25 -12.00 18.54 -3.38
C ALA A 25 -11.00 17.89 -2.43
N ALA A 26 -10.13 17.04 -2.96
CA ALA A 26 -8.89 16.68 -2.28
C ALA A 26 -8.07 17.98 -2.17
N THR A 27 -7.99 18.53 -0.97
CA THR A 27 -7.10 19.64 -0.67
C THR A 27 -5.66 19.20 -0.96
N PRO A 28 -4.89 19.91 -1.81
CA PRO A 28 -3.48 19.62 -1.99
C PRO A 28 -2.73 19.94 -0.69
N GLY A 29 -2.21 18.93 0.02
CA GLY A 29 -1.33 19.15 1.17
C GLY A 29 -1.30 18.08 2.26
N ASP A 30 -2.38 17.33 2.45
CA ASP A 30 -2.39 16.13 3.30
C ASP A 30 -2.43 14.92 2.37
N SER A 31 -1.30 14.23 2.19
CA SER A 31 -1.30 12.95 1.46
C SER A 31 -2.30 12.02 2.16
N PRO A 32 -3.29 11.46 1.45
CA PRO A 32 -4.26 10.53 2.03
C PRO A 32 -3.53 9.28 2.55
N GLY A 33 -3.13 9.33 3.82
CA GLY A 33 -2.53 8.19 4.54
C GLY A 33 -1.29 8.47 5.39
N ALA A 34 -0.75 9.70 5.40
CA ALA A 34 0.37 10.03 6.27
C ALA A 34 -0.06 10.17 7.76
N PRO A 35 0.81 9.86 8.73
CA PRO A 35 0.58 10.18 10.13
C PRO A 35 0.42 11.69 10.33
N ALA A 36 -0.41 12.07 11.30
CA ALA A 36 -0.50 13.46 11.73
C ALA A 36 0.89 14.01 12.13
N ALA A 37 1.12 15.31 11.95
CA ALA A 37 2.42 15.93 12.24
C ALA A 37 2.89 15.70 13.69
N ALA A 38 1.96 15.66 14.64
CA ALA A 38 2.23 15.30 16.03
C ALA A 38 0.99 14.66 16.67
N VAL A 39 1.21 13.64 17.50
CA VAL A 39 0.19 12.98 18.31
C VAL A 39 0.65 12.97 19.76
N ALA A 40 -0.23 13.40 20.67
CA ALA A 40 0.08 13.41 22.10
C ALA A 40 0.01 11.99 22.67
N GLN A 41 0.81 11.74 23.71
CA GLN A 41 0.73 10.49 24.47
C GLN A 41 -0.71 10.24 24.97
N PRO A 42 -1.32 9.08 24.65
CA PRO A 42 -2.64 8.73 25.19
C PRO A 42 -2.61 8.60 26.71
N ALA A 43 -3.68 9.03 27.37
CA ALA A 43 -3.84 8.82 28.81
C ALA A 43 -3.76 7.32 29.15
N ASN A 44 -3.13 6.98 30.28
CA ASN A 44 -2.91 5.60 30.71
C ASN A 44 -2.14 4.72 29.71
N SER A 45 -1.42 5.25 28.73
CA SER A 45 -0.48 4.47 27.90
C SER A 45 0.81 4.14 28.65
N LEU A 46 1.56 3.14 28.17
CA LEU A 46 2.91 2.82 28.60
C LEU A 46 3.91 3.41 27.61
N ASN A 47 4.82 4.26 28.09
CA ASN A 47 5.81 4.89 27.24
C ASN A 47 7.02 3.97 27.07
N VAL A 48 7.44 3.68 25.83
CA VAL A 48 8.61 2.82 25.58
C VAL A 48 9.91 3.36 26.18
N ALA A 49 10.00 4.67 26.44
CA ALA A 49 11.15 5.29 27.11
C ALA A 49 11.29 4.78 28.56
N ASP A 50 10.19 4.44 29.23
CA ASP A 50 10.21 3.86 30.59
C ASP A 50 10.80 2.44 30.60
N TYR A 51 10.92 1.81 29.43
CA TYR A 51 11.53 0.49 29.22
C TYR A 51 12.96 0.58 28.67
N GLY A 52 13.50 1.80 28.49
CA GLY A 52 14.86 2.03 28.04
C GLY A 52 15.02 2.25 26.53
N ALA A 53 13.94 2.44 25.78
CA ALA A 53 14.05 2.80 24.36
C ALA A 53 14.50 4.27 24.23
N ILE A 54 15.50 4.54 23.38
CA ILE A 54 16.12 5.85 23.21
C ILE A 54 15.97 6.28 21.76
N GLY A 55 15.23 7.37 21.52
CA GLY A 55 14.93 7.90 20.19
C GLY A 55 16.07 8.69 19.53
N ASP A 56 17.32 8.23 19.64
CA ASP A 56 18.53 8.92 19.19
C ASP A 56 19.04 8.51 17.79
N GLY A 57 18.38 7.54 17.16
CA GLY A 57 18.75 6.96 15.86
C GLY A 57 20.04 6.14 15.89
N ARG A 58 20.51 5.72 17.07
CA ARG A 58 21.79 5.02 17.26
C ARG A 58 21.68 3.81 18.19
N SER A 59 20.91 3.95 19.26
CA SER A 59 20.70 2.92 20.26
C SER A 59 19.73 1.88 19.73
N ASP A 60 20.11 0.59 19.82
CA ASP A 60 19.20 -0.51 19.50
C ASP A 60 18.09 -0.59 20.55
N CYS A 61 16.87 -0.32 20.11
CA CYS A 61 15.67 -0.26 20.94
C CYS A 61 14.86 -1.56 20.90
N THR A 62 15.28 -2.59 20.16
CA THR A 62 14.48 -3.81 19.93
C THR A 62 13.97 -4.41 21.24
N GLN A 63 14.86 -4.71 22.18
CA GLN A 63 14.46 -5.37 23.43
C GLN A 63 13.59 -4.47 24.31
N ALA A 64 13.91 -3.17 24.38
CA ALA A 64 13.16 -2.21 25.18
C ALA A 64 11.72 -2.04 24.66
N MET A 65 11.57 -1.91 23.34
CA MET A 65 10.26 -1.84 22.68
C MET A 65 9.47 -3.13 22.85
N GLN A 66 10.09 -4.29 22.62
CA GLN A 66 9.40 -5.56 22.78
C GLN A 66 8.91 -5.77 24.22
N ASN A 67 9.71 -5.38 25.23
CA ASN A 67 9.31 -5.44 26.63
C ASN A 67 8.11 -4.52 26.92
N ALA A 68 8.11 -3.31 26.37
CA ALA A 68 7.00 -2.38 26.50
C ALA A 68 5.72 -2.93 25.86
N PHE A 69 5.81 -3.50 24.65
CA PHE A 69 4.68 -4.09 23.92
C PHE A 69 4.10 -5.29 24.67
N ASN A 70 4.95 -6.19 25.15
CA ASN A 70 4.53 -7.35 25.95
C ASN A 70 3.82 -6.92 27.24
N THR A 71 4.36 -5.90 27.92
CA THR A 71 3.76 -5.41 29.16
C THR A 71 2.43 -4.71 28.89
N ALA A 72 2.35 -3.89 27.84
CA ALA A 72 1.13 -3.23 27.39
C ALA A 72 0.04 -4.24 27.03
N ALA A 73 0.38 -5.31 26.30
CA ALA A 73 -0.52 -6.41 26.00
C ALA A 73 -1.08 -7.04 27.29
N SER A 74 -0.20 -7.39 28.25
CA SER A 74 -0.60 -8.04 29.52
C SER A 74 -1.46 -7.15 30.41
N GLN A 75 -1.34 -5.83 30.29
CA GLN A 75 -2.09 -4.85 31.08
C GLN A 75 -3.32 -4.32 30.34
N HIS A 76 -3.57 -4.75 29.10
CA HIS A 76 -4.60 -4.21 28.22
C HIS A 76 -4.49 -2.67 28.08
N ARG A 77 -3.27 -2.19 27.90
CA ARG A 77 -2.95 -0.77 27.74
C ARG A 77 -2.31 -0.52 26.37
N THR A 78 -2.39 0.72 25.90
CA THR A 78 -1.66 1.16 24.72
C THR A 78 -0.17 1.30 25.02
N ALA A 79 0.70 0.82 24.13
CA ALA A 79 2.10 1.22 24.11
C ALA A 79 2.26 2.50 23.28
N TYR A 80 2.94 3.49 23.83
CA TYR A 80 3.21 4.76 23.19
C TYR A 80 4.69 4.89 22.88
N ILE A 81 5.01 5.24 21.64
CA ILE A 81 6.36 5.55 21.19
C ILE A 81 6.48 7.07 21.04
N PRO A 82 7.28 7.77 21.87
CA PRO A 82 7.46 9.21 21.75
C PRO A 82 8.08 9.64 20.42
N ALA A 83 8.13 10.96 20.22
CA ALA A 83 8.92 11.56 19.16
C ALA A 83 10.40 11.16 19.29
N GLY A 84 11.00 10.74 18.19
CA GLY A 84 12.38 10.26 18.13
C GLY A 84 12.60 9.29 16.98
N THR A 85 13.86 8.98 16.74
CA THR A 85 14.28 7.95 15.78
C THR A 85 14.78 6.74 16.55
N TYR A 86 14.18 5.58 16.36
CA TYR A 86 14.47 4.38 17.14
C TYR A 86 14.96 3.28 16.21
N LEU A 87 16.18 2.80 16.45
CA LEU A 87 16.68 1.65 15.71
C LEU A 87 16.08 0.37 16.27
N HIS A 88 15.75 -0.58 15.41
CA HIS A 88 15.50 -1.96 15.80
C HIS A 88 16.27 -2.89 14.88
N SER A 89 16.92 -3.90 15.46
CA SER A 89 17.79 -4.85 14.74
C SER A 89 17.11 -6.17 14.39
N ALA A 90 15.91 -6.39 14.91
CA ALA A 90 15.07 -7.55 14.65
C ALA A 90 13.59 -7.14 14.64
N VAL A 91 12.74 -8.13 14.31
CA VAL A 91 11.29 -8.01 14.29
C VAL A 91 10.74 -7.55 15.63
N LEU A 92 9.75 -6.67 15.58
CA LEU A 92 8.96 -6.25 16.73
C LEU A 92 7.56 -6.85 16.61
N THR A 93 7.18 -7.72 17.54
CA THR A 93 5.87 -8.38 17.52
C THR A 93 4.87 -7.62 18.39
N LEU A 94 3.74 -7.27 17.79
CA LEU A 94 2.58 -6.68 18.42
C LEU A 94 1.52 -7.77 18.62
N GLY A 95 1.57 -8.47 19.76
CA GLY A 95 0.60 -9.52 20.11
C GLY A 95 -0.62 -8.96 20.83
N GLY A 96 -1.70 -8.67 20.08
CA GLY A 96 -2.98 -8.18 20.61
C GLY A 96 -2.90 -6.85 21.36
N VAL A 97 -1.90 -6.03 21.03
CA VAL A 97 -1.63 -4.74 21.67
C VAL A 97 -1.88 -3.60 20.70
N THR A 98 -2.37 -2.48 21.23
CA THR A 98 -2.37 -1.21 20.52
C THR A 98 -1.02 -0.52 20.72
N VAL A 99 -0.32 -0.23 19.63
CA VAL A 99 0.90 0.58 19.59
C VAL A 99 0.62 1.85 18.79
N THR A 100 0.97 3.01 19.36
CA THR A 100 0.82 4.28 18.66
C THR A 100 2.06 5.15 18.85
N GLY A 101 2.49 5.83 17.78
CA GLY A 101 3.56 6.81 17.83
C GLY A 101 3.07 8.22 18.13
N ALA A 102 4.02 9.15 18.16
CA ALA A 102 3.80 10.59 18.25
C ALA A 102 3.50 11.24 16.89
N GLY A 103 2.96 10.49 15.93
CA GLY A 103 2.75 10.94 14.55
C GLY A 103 4.01 10.83 13.70
N ALA A 104 4.17 11.73 12.73
CA ALA A 104 5.32 11.78 11.82
C ALA A 104 6.67 11.96 12.53
N GLN A 105 6.65 12.30 13.83
CA GLN A 105 7.85 12.47 14.66
C GLN A 105 8.38 11.16 15.26
N THR A 106 7.63 10.06 15.19
CA THR A 106 8.10 8.73 15.58
C THR A 106 8.57 7.98 14.36
N ILE A 107 9.87 7.68 14.31
CA ILE A 107 10.49 6.98 13.18
C ILE A 107 11.14 5.71 13.71
N LEU A 108 10.67 4.54 13.27
CA LEU A 108 11.28 3.24 13.52
C LEU A 108 12.17 2.89 12.33
N VAL A 109 13.46 2.66 12.58
CA VAL A 109 14.44 2.35 11.53
C VAL A 109 14.94 0.94 11.72
N ALA A 110 14.69 0.06 10.74
CA ALA A 110 15.23 -1.28 10.78
C ALA A 110 16.71 -1.26 10.37
N SER A 111 17.58 -1.84 11.20
CA SER A 111 19.00 -2.00 10.85
C SER A 111 19.28 -3.28 10.06
N ASN A 112 18.30 -4.20 10.00
CA ASN A 112 18.36 -5.44 9.24
C ASN A 112 17.15 -5.52 8.29
N PRO A 113 17.34 -5.35 6.96
CA PRO A 113 16.23 -5.38 6.00
C PRO A 113 15.51 -6.73 5.92
N ASP A 114 16.16 -7.83 6.31
CA ASP A 114 15.55 -9.16 6.31
C ASP A 114 14.67 -9.43 7.55
N GLN A 115 14.68 -8.51 8.53
CA GLN A 115 13.95 -8.60 9.79
C GLN A 115 13.37 -7.24 10.18
N GLU A 116 12.86 -6.49 9.20
CA GLU A 116 12.34 -5.14 9.40
C GLU A 116 10.90 -5.12 9.94
N ALA A 117 10.21 -6.25 9.98
CA ALA A 117 8.79 -6.28 10.26
C ALA A 117 8.40 -5.71 11.64
N LEU A 118 7.40 -4.84 11.62
CA LEU A 118 6.44 -4.71 12.71
C LEU A 118 5.35 -5.75 12.50
N GLN A 119 5.42 -6.85 13.24
CA GLN A 119 4.52 -7.99 13.04
C GLN A 119 3.29 -7.88 13.94
N LEU A 120 2.11 -7.67 13.34
CA LEU A 120 0.83 -7.63 14.03
C LEU A 120 0.22 -9.04 14.10
N THR A 121 -0.11 -9.46 15.33
CA THR A 121 -0.78 -10.73 15.60
C THR A 121 -1.88 -10.53 16.64
N GLY A 122 -2.92 -11.37 16.62
CA GLY A 122 -3.87 -11.47 17.73
C GLY A 122 -4.73 -10.21 17.97
N SER A 123 -5.22 -9.56 16.91
CA SER A 123 -6.06 -8.35 16.99
C SER A 123 -5.32 -7.11 17.53
N ALA A 124 -4.10 -6.90 17.04
CA ALA A 124 -3.28 -5.75 17.35
C ALA A 124 -3.69 -4.50 16.56
N THR A 125 -3.23 -3.33 17.00
CA THR A 125 -3.38 -2.07 16.26
C THR A 125 -2.05 -1.33 16.22
N LEU A 126 -1.66 -0.83 15.05
CA LEU A 126 -0.49 0.02 14.83
C LEU A 126 -0.92 1.35 14.23
N SER A 127 -0.47 2.47 14.80
CA SER A 127 -0.80 3.78 14.26
C SER A 127 0.19 4.90 14.50
N ASN A 128 0.07 5.97 13.71
CA ASN A 128 0.70 7.28 13.92
C ASN A 128 2.23 7.23 14.01
N LEU A 129 2.90 6.54 13.09
CA LEU A 129 4.36 6.50 13.02
C LEU A 129 4.88 6.32 11.60
N VAL A 130 6.19 6.42 11.46
CA VAL A 130 6.94 6.14 10.24
C VAL A 130 7.82 4.92 10.46
N THR A 131 7.83 3.98 9.52
CA THR A 131 8.87 2.94 9.40
C THR A 131 9.82 3.30 8.28
N SER A 132 11.09 2.96 8.42
CA SER A 132 12.08 3.19 7.37
C SER A 132 13.17 2.14 7.38
N THR A 133 13.58 1.73 6.19
CA THR A 133 14.69 0.81 6.01
C THR A 133 15.55 1.25 4.84
N ARG A 134 16.83 0.91 4.89
CA ARG A 134 17.75 1.09 3.77
C ARG A 134 18.05 -0.26 3.12
N ALA A 135 17.15 -0.70 2.26
CA ALA A 135 17.32 -1.93 1.49
C ALA A 135 17.68 -1.61 0.03
N PRO A 136 18.92 -1.86 -0.43
CA PRO A 136 19.31 -1.60 -1.81
C PRO A 136 18.76 -2.64 -2.81
N ASN A 137 18.26 -3.78 -2.32
CA ASN A 137 17.73 -4.86 -3.14
C ASN A 137 16.43 -5.39 -2.51
N ARG A 138 15.56 -5.97 -3.34
CA ARG A 138 14.38 -6.73 -2.90
C ARG A 138 14.83 -7.93 -2.06
N SER A 139 14.27 -8.07 -0.86
CA SER A 139 14.43 -9.26 -0.03
C SER A 139 13.29 -10.23 -0.30
N SER A 140 13.58 -11.53 -0.18
CA SER A 140 12.61 -12.61 -0.22
C SER A 140 12.42 -13.28 1.14
N GLN A 141 12.92 -12.66 2.22
CA GLN A 141 12.82 -13.25 3.55
C GLN A 141 11.39 -13.11 4.11
N PRO A 142 10.88 -14.12 4.85
CA PRO A 142 9.52 -14.09 5.38
C PRO A 142 9.21 -12.96 6.35
N LEU A 143 10.16 -12.16 6.82
CA LEU A 143 9.92 -11.04 7.75
C LEU A 143 10.56 -9.74 7.25
N ALA A 144 10.70 -9.62 5.93
CA ALA A 144 11.27 -8.46 5.24
C ALA A 144 10.22 -7.49 4.69
N ALA A 145 8.94 -7.62 5.07
CA ALA A 145 7.96 -6.56 4.86
C ALA A 145 8.05 -5.56 6.01
N ALA A 146 7.89 -4.25 5.76
CA ALA A 146 7.99 -3.26 6.83
C ALA A 146 6.88 -3.44 7.89
N ILE A 147 5.69 -3.85 7.45
CA ILE A 147 4.58 -4.24 8.31
C ILE A 147 4.06 -5.60 7.84
N ASP A 148 4.00 -6.55 8.77
CA ASP A 148 3.54 -7.92 8.54
C ASP A 148 2.29 -8.18 9.39
N VAL A 149 1.17 -8.53 8.76
CA VAL A 149 -0.13 -8.68 9.41
C VAL A 149 -0.59 -10.11 9.26
N THR A 150 -0.77 -10.81 10.39
CA THR A 150 -1.20 -12.22 10.40
C THR A 150 -2.32 -12.46 11.42
N GLY A 151 -3.19 -13.41 11.12
CA GLY A 151 -4.35 -13.71 11.97
C GLY A 151 -5.45 -12.65 11.90
N ALA A 152 -6.34 -12.64 12.90
CA ALA A 152 -7.62 -11.95 12.78
C ALA A 152 -7.69 -10.55 13.41
N ASN A 153 -8.48 -9.66 12.78
CA ASN A 153 -8.92 -8.36 13.28
C ASN A 153 -7.79 -7.40 13.66
N ASN A 154 -6.66 -7.46 12.96
CA ASN A 154 -5.58 -6.48 13.13
C ASN A 154 -5.89 -5.18 12.41
N ARG A 155 -5.27 -4.07 12.85
CA ARG A 155 -5.47 -2.76 12.24
C ARG A 155 -4.18 -1.98 12.07
N VAL A 156 -3.98 -1.41 10.89
CA VAL A 156 -2.86 -0.52 10.59
C VAL A 156 -3.44 0.78 10.04
N GLU A 157 -3.18 1.90 10.72
CA GLU A 157 -3.70 3.21 10.30
C GLU A 157 -2.73 4.36 10.48
N HIS A 158 -2.76 5.34 9.58
CA HIS A 158 -1.93 6.54 9.65
C HIS A 158 -0.45 6.20 9.85
N VAL A 159 0.03 5.18 9.12
CA VAL A 159 1.43 4.77 9.10
C VAL A 159 2.04 5.12 7.75
N THR A 160 3.25 5.65 7.78
CA THR A 160 4.09 5.75 6.57
C THR A 160 5.17 4.68 6.58
N THR A 161 5.31 3.93 5.50
CA THR A 161 6.46 3.03 5.28
C THR A 161 7.37 3.62 4.21
N LEU A 162 8.68 3.69 4.49
CA LEU A 162 9.68 4.29 3.60
C LEU A 162 10.76 3.27 3.23
N GLY A 163 10.78 2.81 1.98
CA GLY A 163 11.89 2.00 1.46
C GLY A 163 11.92 0.56 1.96
N ALA A 164 10.76 -0.06 2.18
CA ALA A 164 10.64 -1.43 2.65
C ALA A 164 11.47 -2.41 1.79
N ALA A 165 12.11 -3.38 2.44
CA ALA A 165 12.99 -4.35 1.80
C ALA A 165 12.24 -5.33 0.89
N SER A 166 11.00 -5.65 1.24
CA SER A 166 10.03 -6.35 0.41
C SER A 166 8.79 -5.47 0.26
N ASN A 167 7.68 -5.85 0.88
CA ASN A 167 6.40 -5.16 0.80
C ASN A 167 6.35 -4.03 1.82
N GLY A 168 5.64 -2.94 1.49
CA GLY A 168 5.34 -1.91 2.50
C GLY A 168 4.47 -2.48 3.62
N ILE A 169 3.33 -3.07 3.23
CA ILE A 169 2.42 -3.77 4.15
C ILE A 169 2.07 -5.12 3.53
N ARG A 170 2.24 -6.20 4.29
CA ARG A 170 1.86 -7.55 3.87
C ARG A 170 0.84 -8.16 4.81
N LEU A 171 -0.20 -8.75 4.23
CA LEU A 171 -1.22 -9.53 4.90
C LEU A 171 -0.99 -10.99 4.51
N ASP A 172 -0.53 -11.79 5.46
CA ASP A 172 -0.20 -13.20 5.25
C ASP A 172 -1.15 -14.04 6.10
N GLY A 173 -2.17 -14.61 5.44
CA GLY A 173 -3.25 -15.35 6.09
C GLY A 173 -4.03 -14.52 7.10
N ALA A 174 -4.15 -13.21 6.86
CA ALA A 174 -4.92 -12.29 7.69
C ALA A 174 -6.43 -12.54 7.56
N SER A 175 -7.23 -12.05 8.50
CA SER A 175 -8.68 -12.06 8.31
C SER A 175 -9.38 -10.94 9.05
N GLY A 176 -10.33 -10.27 8.39
CA GLY A 176 -11.03 -9.11 8.97
C GLY A 176 -10.09 -7.97 9.37
N ALA A 177 -8.90 -7.90 8.79
CA ALA A 177 -7.93 -6.84 9.03
C ALA A 177 -8.39 -5.52 8.38
N GLN A 178 -7.93 -4.41 8.95
CA GLN A 178 -8.22 -3.07 8.47
C GLN A 178 -6.91 -2.33 8.20
N ILE A 179 -6.62 -2.09 6.93
CA ILE A 179 -5.45 -1.35 6.46
C ILE A 179 -5.97 -0.03 5.91
N VAL A 180 -5.93 1.02 6.74
CA VAL A 180 -6.72 2.23 6.50
C VAL A 180 -5.88 3.48 6.61
N ARG A 181 -5.88 4.33 5.58
CA ARG A 181 -5.14 5.63 5.61
C ARG A 181 -3.66 5.45 5.93
N ASN A 182 -2.97 4.64 5.15
CA ASN A 182 -1.52 4.50 5.21
C ASN A 182 -0.85 5.05 3.95
N LEU A 183 0.41 5.43 4.07
CA LEU A 183 1.27 5.79 2.94
C LEU A 183 2.40 4.77 2.82
N VAL A 184 2.53 4.14 1.66
CA VAL A 184 3.67 3.28 1.32
C VAL A 184 4.49 3.99 0.25
N GLU A 185 5.75 4.28 0.53
CA GLU A 185 6.66 4.91 -0.42
C GLU A 185 7.89 4.05 -0.68
N GLY A 186 8.08 3.64 -1.94
CA GLY A 186 9.35 3.09 -2.40
C GLY A 186 9.68 1.69 -1.90
N SER A 187 8.68 0.83 -1.65
CA SER A 187 8.94 -0.60 -1.36
C SER A 187 9.70 -1.26 -2.51
N ASN A 188 10.58 -2.22 -2.21
CA ASN A 188 11.34 -2.94 -3.25
C ASN A 188 10.54 -4.06 -3.92
N ALA A 189 9.43 -4.47 -3.34
CA ALA A 189 8.42 -5.37 -3.91
C ALA A 189 7.10 -4.59 -4.07
N ASP A 190 5.99 -5.27 -3.84
CA ASP A 190 4.66 -4.70 -3.90
C ASP A 190 4.45 -3.64 -2.80
N GLY A 191 3.47 -2.76 -2.96
CA GLY A 191 3.12 -1.78 -1.94
C GLY A 191 2.38 -2.42 -0.77
N ILE A 192 1.11 -2.79 -1.01
CA ILE A 192 0.26 -3.53 -0.07
C ILE A 192 -0.13 -4.87 -0.71
N ALA A 193 0.28 -5.98 -0.09
CA ALA A 193 0.07 -7.33 -0.64
C ALA A 193 -0.73 -8.22 0.30
N LEU A 194 -1.71 -8.94 -0.23
CA LEU A 194 -2.51 -9.97 0.44
C LEU A 194 -2.13 -11.33 -0.14
N MET A 195 -1.99 -12.33 0.72
CA MET A 195 -1.63 -13.70 0.34
C MET A 195 -2.04 -14.75 1.38
N ASN A 196 -1.89 -16.03 1.02
CA ASN A 196 -1.94 -17.21 1.90
C ASN A 196 -3.24 -17.37 2.72
N GLY A 197 -4.37 -17.05 2.09
CA GLY A 197 -5.71 -17.16 2.67
C GLY A 197 -6.13 -15.93 3.46
N SER A 198 -5.71 -14.75 3.02
CA SER A 198 -6.23 -13.46 3.46
C SER A 198 -7.72 -13.36 3.14
N LEU A 199 -8.53 -13.00 4.13
CA LEU A 199 -9.97 -13.26 4.11
C LEU A 199 -10.79 -12.11 4.72
N ASN A 200 -11.68 -11.53 3.92
CA ASN A 200 -12.56 -10.43 4.31
C ASN A 200 -11.80 -9.23 4.91
N ASP A 201 -10.60 -8.97 4.39
CA ASP A 201 -9.78 -7.83 4.78
C ASP A 201 -10.26 -6.55 4.07
N THR A 202 -10.08 -5.40 4.70
CA THR A 202 -10.41 -4.08 4.13
C THR A 202 -9.13 -3.25 4.00
N VAL A 203 -8.79 -2.94 2.75
CA VAL A 203 -7.77 -1.97 2.35
C VAL A 203 -8.52 -0.73 1.87
N ASP A 204 -8.46 0.36 2.64
CA ASP A 204 -9.25 1.57 2.37
C ASP A 204 -8.45 2.86 2.54
N SER A 205 -8.55 3.74 1.55
CA SER A 205 -8.01 5.10 1.60
C SER A 205 -6.49 5.14 1.83
N ASN A 206 -5.74 4.17 1.31
CA ASN A 206 -4.28 4.17 1.35
C ASN A 206 -3.69 4.81 0.10
N GLU A 207 -2.43 5.23 0.19
CA GLU A 207 -1.63 5.68 -0.94
C GLU A 207 -0.37 4.80 -1.05
N VAL A 208 -0.15 4.23 -2.22
CA VAL A 208 1.09 3.54 -2.58
C VAL A 208 1.77 4.33 -3.69
N TYR A 209 2.97 4.82 -3.41
CA TYR A 209 3.78 5.58 -4.35
C TYR A 209 5.11 4.87 -4.63
N GLN A 210 5.44 4.69 -5.91
CA GLN A 210 6.71 4.09 -6.36
C GLN A 210 7.01 2.70 -5.77
N ALA A 211 6.00 1.84 -5.64
CA ALA A 211 6.25 0.43 -5.35
C ALA A 211 7.18 -0.19 -6.41
N GLY A 212 8.02 -1.14 -5.99
CA GLY A 212 8.97 -1.85 -6.85
C GLY A 212 8.30 -2.84 -7.81
N ASP A 213 7.11 -3.32 -7.45
CA ASP A 213 6.28 -4.23 -8.24
C ASP A 213 4.82 -3.72 -8.25
N ASP A 214 3.81 -4.58 -8.12
CA ASP A 214 2.42 -4.15 -8.02
C ASP A 214 2.20 -3.15 -6.88
N SER A 215 1.40 -2.11 -7.11
CA SER A 215 1.11 -1.18 -6.01
C SER A 215 0.24 -1.87 -4.95
N TYR A 216 -0.78 -2.61 -5.41
CA TYR A 216 -1.63 -3.45 -4.58
C TYR A 216 -1.76 -4.83 -5.22
N SER A 217 -1.63 -5.88 -4.42
CA SER A 217 -1.80 -7.27 -4.86
C SER A 217 -2.64 -8.08 -3.88
N ASP A 218 -3.42 -9.02 -4.43
CA ASP A 218 -4.10 -10.11 -3.74
C ASP A 218 -3.87 -11.37 -4.56
N ASP A 219 -2.79 -12.06 -4.24
CA ASP A 219 -2.24 -13.12 -5.08
C ASP A 219 -2.23 -14.45 -4.32
N SER A 220 -3.12 -15.36 -4.75
CA SER A 220 -3.19 -16.73 -4.25
C SER A 220 -2.42 -17.69 -5.15
N TYR A 221 -1.40 -18.34 -4.61
CA TYR A 221 -0.56 -19.29 -5.33
C TYR A 221 -1.00 -20.75 -5.12
N THR A 222 -0.76 -21.62 -6.11
CA THR A 222 -1.11 -23.06 -6.02
C THR A 222 -0.35 -23.82 -4.92
N PHE A 223 0.69 -23.21 -4.35
CA PHE A 223 1.45 -23.72 -3.22
C PHE A 223 1.07 -23.07 -1.88
N ASP A 224 0.12 -22.13 -1.87
CA ASP A 224 -0.43 -21.57 -0.64
C ASP A 224 -1.33 -22.57 0.07
N SER A 225 -1.49 -22.36 1.36
CA SER A 225 -2.35 -23.21 2.19
C SER A 225 -3.83 -23.03 1.87
N ARG A 226 -4.22 -21.83 1.42
CA ARG A 226 -5.61 -21.37 1.24
C ARG A 226 -5.65 -20.29 0.16
N GLN A 227 -6.79 -20.19 -0.51
CA GLN A 227 -7.09 -19.14 -1.48
C GLN A 227 -7.57 -17.88 -0.74
N ASP A 228 -7.10 -16.72 -1.17
CA ASP A 228 -7.56 -15.41 -0.69
C ASP A 228 -8.98 -15.14 -1.20
N SER A 229 -9.81 -14.50 -0.38
CA SER A 229 -11.19 -14.24 -0.77
C SER A 229 -11.93 -13.18 0.05
N GLY A 230 -12.90 -12.53 -0.59
CA GLY A 230 -13.80 -11.55 0.04
C GLY A 230 -13.12 -10.24 0.46
N ASN A 231 -11.91 -9.98 -0.02
CA ASN A 231 -11.13 -8.80 0.31
C ASN A 231 -11.63 -7.57 -0.47
N LEU A 232 -11.50 -6.41 0.15
CA LEU A 232 -11.97 -5.14 -0.40
C LEU A 232 -10.83 -4.12 -0.47
N PHE A 233 -10.57 -3.63 -1.68
CA PHE A 233 -9.74 -2.46 -1.96
C PHE A 233 -10.64 -1.29 -2.35
N THR A 234 -10.57 -0.16 -1.66
CA THR A 234 -11.44 0.99 -1.94
C THR A 234 -10.85 2.34 -1.60
N HIS A 235 -11.08 3.35 -2.45
CA HIS A 235 -10.53 4.71 -2.27
C HIS A 235 -9.00 4.76 -2.21
N ASP A 236 -8.33 3.74 -2.73
CA ASP A 236 -6.88 3.61 -2.71
C ASP A 236 -6.24 4.29 -3.92
N TYR A 237 -4.99 4.76 -3.75
CA TYR A 237 -4.20 5.40 -4.80
C TYR A 237 -2.96 4.58 -5.13
N ALA A 238 -2.89 4.04 -6.34
CA ALA A 238 -1.73 3.32 -6.89
C ALA A 238 -0.96 4.22 -7.87
N LEU A 239 0.18 4.77 -7.45
CA LEU A 239 0.85 5.86 -8.14
C LEU A 239 2.29 5.51 -8.55
N ALA A 240 2.55 5.54 -9.86
CA ALA A 240 3.88 5.51 -10.45
C ALA A 240 4.82 4.41 -9.93
N ASN A 241 4.33 3.16 -9.85
CA ASN A 241 5.17 2.00 -9.55
C ASN A 241 6.32 1.86 -10.56
N ALA A 242 7.37 1.15 -10.18
CA ALA A 242 8.57 0.96 -11.00
C ALA A 242 8.48 -0.22 -11.96
N TYR A 243 7.64 -1.20 -11.63
CA TYR A 243 7.33 -2.38 -12.43
C TYR A 243 5.94 -2.89 -12.04
N GLY A 244 5.31 -3.77 -12.82
CA GLY A 244 4.06 -4.42 -12.42
C GLY A 244 2.80 -3.57 -12.64
N ARG A 245 1.73 -3.93 -11.95
CA ARG A 245 0.36 -3.43 -12.13
C ARG A 245 -0.02 -2.41 -11.05
N GLY A 246 -1.05 -1.60 -11.32
CA GLY A 246 -1.63 -0.75 -10.27
C GLY A 246 -2.28 -1.61 -9.19
N PHE A 247 -3.25 -2.43 -9.59
CA PHE A 247 -3.89 -3.44 -8.75
C PHE A 247 -3.87 -4.80 -9.43
N ALA A 248 -3.62 -5.86 -8.67
CA ALA A 248 -3.68 -7.23 -9.16
C ALA A 248 -4.43 -8.17 -8.21
N LEU A 249 -5.37 -8.94 -8.76
CA LEU A 249 -6.06 -10.02 -8.07
C LEU A 249 -5.76 -11.34 -8.80
N MET A 250 -4.64 -11.99 -8.51
CA MET A 250 -4.25 -13.22 -9.21
C MET A 250 -4.54 -14.46 -8.39
N GLY A 251 -5.47 -15.28 -8.89
CA GLY A 251 -5.87 -16.51 -8.22
C GLY A 251 -6.76 -16.31 -7.00
N ALA A 252 -7.04 -15.07 -6.59
CA ALA A 252 -7.98 -14.74 -5.53
C ALA A 252 -9.44 -14.88 -5.98
N THR A 253 -10.41 -14.87 -5.05
CA THR A 253 -11.81 -15.08 -5.41
C THR A 253 -12.81 -14.27 -4.59
N GLY A 254 -13.72 -13.61 -5.31
CA GLY A 254 -14.83 -12.87 -4.70
C GLY A 254 -14.38 -11.54 -4.12
N ASP A 255 -13.25 -11.01 -4.58
CA ASP A 255 -12.68 -9.78 -4.10
C ASP A 255 -13.25 -8.58 -4.85
N THR A 256 -13.05 -7.38 -4.30
CA THR A 256 -13.56 -6.15 -4.90
C THR A 256 -12.51 -5.05 -4.90
N ILE A 257 -12.27 -4.47 -6.08
CA ILE A 257 -11.57 -3.19 -6.22
C ILE A 257 -12.57 -2.14 -6.69
N ARG A 258 -12.80 -1.10 -5.89
CA ARG A 258 -13.73 -0.04 -6.27
C ARG A 258 -13.39 1.36 -5.80
N ASN A 259 -13.85 2.37 -6.54
CA ASN A 259 -13.63 3.78 -6.19
C ASN A 259 -12.14 4.15 -5.98
N SER A 260 -11.22 3.39 -6.58
CA SER A 260 -9.79 3.58 -6.44
C SER A 260 -9.20 4.24 -7.69
N VAL A 261 -8.00 4.78 -7.54
CA VAL A 261 -7.26 5.45 -8.61
C VAL A 261 -5.96 4.71 -8.86
N THR A 262 -5.65 4.48 -10.14
CA THR A 262 -4.29 4.12 -10.55
C THR A 262 -3.79 5.11 -11.59
N ASP A 263 -2.57 5.61 -11.41
CA ASP A 263 -1.91 6.53 -12.35
C ASP A 263 -0.47 6.10 -12.62
N GLY A 264 -0.16 5.87 -13.90
CA GLY A 264 1.21 5.66 -14.36
C GLY A 264 1.75 4.24 -14.12
N SER A 265 0.88 3.22 -14.14
CA SER A 265 1.32 1.85 -13.96
C SER A 265 2.22 1.36 -15.10
N GLN A 266 3.26 0.59 -14.78
CA GLN A 266 4.27 0.18 -15.77
C GLN A 266 3.84 -1.00 -16.64
N TRP A 267 2.81 -1.72 -16.20
CA TRP A 267 2.15 -2.76 -16.99
C TRP A 267 0.65 -2.50 -17.09
N MET A 268 -0.21 -3.18 -16.35
CA MET A 268 -1.66 -2.98 -16.41
C MET A 268 -2.15 -2.02 -15.31
N GLY A 269 -3.26 -1.33 -15.54
CA GLY A 269 -3.90 -0.52 -14.51
C GLY A 269 -4.45 -1.41 -13.40
N ILE A 270 -5.46 -2.21 -13.75
CA ILE A 270 -6.06 -3.21 -12.87
C ILE A 270 -6.13 -4.54 -13.63
N VAL A 271 -5.78 -5.64 -12.96
CA VAL A 271 -5.90 -6.97 -13.54
C VAL A 271 -6.46 -7.97 -12.51
N ALA A 272 -7.32 -8.88 -12.95
CA ALA A 272 -7.79 -9.99 -12.14
C ALA A 272 -7.76 -11.30 -12.94
N GLY A 273 -7.76 -12.46 -12.28
CA GLY A 273 -7.90 -13.76 -12.94
C GLY A 273 -6.80 -14.75 -12.56
N THR A 274 -6.25 -15.46 -13.54
CA THR A 274 -5.27 -16.53 -13.31
C THR A 274 -4.01 -16.30 -14.12
N ASP A 275 -2.86 -16.25 -13.45
CA ASP A 275 -1.54 -16.34 -14.07
C ASP A 275 -0.90 -17.70 -13.79
N SER A 276 -1.06 -18.63 -14.74
CA SER A 276 -0.48 -19.97 -14.63
C SER A 276 1.06 -19.99 -14.72
N ASN A 277 1.68 -18.96 -15.32
CA ASN A 277 3.14 -18.87 -15.40
C ASN A 277 3.72 -18.58 -14.00
N SER A 278 3.02 -17.75 -13.23
CA SER A 278 3.32 -17.47 -11.83
C SER A 278 2.75 -18.53 -10.87
N ARG A 279 2.06 -19.55 -11.41
CA ARG A 279 1.43 -20.65 -10.66
C ARG A 279 0.36 -20.18 -9.69
N THR A 280 -0.42 -19.17 -10.05
CA THR A 280 -1.55 -18.72 -9.24
C THR A 280 -2.71 -19.72 -9.32
N MET A 281 -3.57 -19.72 -8.29
CA MET A 281 -4.81 -20.47 -8.29
C MET A 281 -5.78 -19.94 -9.37
N ASN A 282 -6.96 -20.58 -9.49
CA ASN A 282 -7.99 -20.10 -10.42
C ASN A 282 -8.75 -18.91 -9.82
N GLY A 283 -8.51 -17.72 -10.36
CA GLY A 283 -9.21 -16.51 -9.94
C GLY A 283 -10.64 -16.44 -10.49
N SER A 284 -11.59 -15.97 -9.68
CA SER A 284 -13.00 -15.94 -10.08
C SER A 284 -13.87 -15.03 -9.22
N ASN A 285 -15.03 -14.62 -9.74
CA ASN A 285 -16.05 -13.87 -9.01
C ASN A 285 -15.63 -12.48 -8.51
N ASP A 286 -14.50 -11.95 -8.97
CA ASP A 286 -14.01 -10.64 -8.54
C ASP A 286 -14.80 -9.50 -9.20
N THR A 287 -14.81 -8.36 -8.52
CA THR A 287 -15.50 -7.15 -8.95
C THR A 287 -14.52 -5.99 -9.10
N ILE A 288 -14.44 -5.40 -10.29
CA ILE A 288 -13.66 -4.20 -10.58
C ILE A 288 -14.64 -3.11 -11.00
N ALA A 289 -14.95 -2.19 -10.09
CA ALA A 289 -16.03 -1.23 -10.29
C ALA A 289 -15.64 0.22 -9.98
N ASP A 290 -16.08 1.17 -10.81
CA ASP A 290 -16.05 2.60 -10.48
C ASP A 290 -14.65 3.17 -10.18
N ASN A 291 -13.61 2.62 -10.81
CA ASN A 291 -12.23 3.08 -10.65
C ASN A 291 -11.83 4.11 -11.71
N LEU A 292 -10.83 4.93 -11.40
CA LEU A 292 -10.17 5.83 -12.35
C LEU A 292 -8.79 5.29 -12.72
N ILE A 293 -8.59 4.95 -14.00
CA ILE A 293 -7.33 4.42 -14.51
C ILE A 293 -6.71 5.42 -15.49
N LEU A 294 -5.55 5.95 -15.09
CA LEU A 294 -4.79 6.95 -15.83
C LEU A 294 -3.44 6.35 -16.24
N ASN A 295 -3.01 6.63 -17.48
CA ASN A 295 -1.63 6.42 -17.91
C ASN A 295 -1.03 5.02 -17.69
N ALA A 296 -1.85 3.96 -17.65
CA ALA A 296 -1.34 2.58 -17.70
C ALA A 296 -0.59 2.33 -19.01
N LYS A 297 0.57 1.67 -18.95
CA LYS A 297 1.37 1.37 -20.15
C LYS A 297 0.80 0.22 -20.99
N GLY A 298 0.08 -0.70 -20.37
CA GLY A 298 -0.66 -1.80 -20.96
C GLY A 298 -2.16 -1.58 -20.82
N ASP A 299 -2.93 -2.66 -20.69
CA ASP A 299 -4.38 -2.58 -20.56
C ASP A 299 -4.77 -1.85 -19.27
N ALA A 300 -5.75 -0.94 -19.39
CA ALA A 300 -6.27 -0.20 -18.25
C ALA A 300 -6.97 -1.13 -17.25
N VAL A 301 -7.79 -2.05 -17.77
CA VAL A 301 -8.43 -3.13 -17.01
C VAL A 301 -8.35 -4.41 -17.84
N ALA A 302 -7.95 -5.53 -17.25
CA ALA A 302 -7.92 -6.82 -17.93
C ALA A 302 -8.29 -7.99 -17.02
N VAL A 303 -8.83 -9.04 -17.63
CA VAL A 303 -8.98 -10.36 -17.01
C VAL A 303 -7.98 -11.33 -17.66
N MET A 304 -7.09 -11.89 -16.85
CA MET A 304 -6.11 -12.88 -17.29
C MET A 304 -6.68 -14.29 -17.19
N SER A 305 -6.63 -15.03 -18.28
CA SER A 305 -6.96 -16.46 -18.31
C SER A 305 -5.74 -17.31 -17.99
N ALA A 306 -5.96 -18.56 -17.56
CA ALA A 306 -4.89 -19.52 -17.22
C ALA A 306 -3.91 -19.84 -18.37
N GLY A 307 -4.11 -19.34 -19.59
CA GLY A 307 -3.13 -19.40 -20.68
C GLY A 307 -2.34 -18.10 -20.90
N GLY A 308 -2.48 -17.11 -20.03
CA GLY A 308 -1.94 -15.75 -20.20
C GLY A 308 -2.74 -14.87 -21.18
N GLY A 309 -3.85 -15.36 -21.72
CA GLY A 309 -4.70 -14.59 -22.63
C GLY A 309 -5.48 -13.52 -21.86
N LEU A 310 -5.46 -12.29 -22.35
CA LEU A 310 -6.17 -11.14 -21.78
C LEU A 310 -7.56 -10.98 -22.41
N SER A 311 -8.53 -10.60 -21.59
CA SER A 311 -9.91 -10.35 -22.02
C SER A 311 -10.61 -9.34 -21.09
N GLN A 312 -11.87 -9.04 -21.37
CA GLN A 312 -12.72 -8.18 -20.53
C GLN A 312 -13.78 -8.99 -19.75
N GLY A 313 -13.55 -10.29 -19.57
CA GLY A 313 -14.51 -11.17 -18.90
C GLY A 313 -13.89 -12.49 -18.46
N GLY A 314 -14.44 -13.09 -17.42
CA GLY A 314 -13.96 -14.34 -16.84
C GLY A 314 -15.03 -14.98 -15.98
N ALA A 315 -14.72 -16.13 -15.36
CA ALA A 315 -15.68 -16.85 -14.53
C ALA A 315 -16.17 -15.97 -13.37
N GLY A 316 -17.43 -15.51 -13.45
CA GLY A 316 -18.05 -14.67 -12.42
C GLY A 316 -17.54 -13.22 -12.33
N MET A 317 -16.60 -12.80 -13.19
CA MET A 317 -16.01 -11.46 -13.15
C MET A 317 -17.05 -10.37 -13.43
N ARG A 318 -17.03 -9.30 -12.63
CA ARG A 318 -17.92 -8.13 -12.79
C ARG A 318 -17.08 -6.88 -13.00
N ILE A 319 -17.11 -6.33 -14.21
CA ILE A 319 -16.37 -5.12 -14.57
C ILE A 319 -17.36 -4.05 -15.01
N SER A 320 -17.40 -2.91 -14.32
CA SER A 320 -18.38 -1.86 -14.58
C SER A 320 -17.92 -0.48 -14.11
N GLY A 321 -18.42 0.60 -14.71
CA GLY A 321 -18.24 1.96 -14.17
C GLY A 321 -16.81 2.54 -14.19
N ASN A 322 -15.80 1.77 -14.59
CA ASN A 322 -14.41 2.23 -14.66
C ASN A 322 -14.23 3.29 -15.74
N VAL A 323 -13.53 4.37 -15.39
CA VAL A 323 -13.13 5.45 -16.30
C VAL A 323 -11.67 5.25 -16.67
N THR A 324 -11.38 5.29 -17.98
CA THR A 324 -10.01 5.16 -18.49
C THR A 324 -9.65 6.39 -19.30
N SER A 325 -8.43 6.91 -19.13
CA SER A 325 -7.87 7.91 -20.03
C SER A 325 -6.48 7.50 -20.47
N GLY A 326 -6.29 7.32 -21.78
CA GLY A 326 -4.97 7.10 -22.36
C GLY A 326 -4.15 8.37 -22.32
N SER A 327 -2.90 8.26 -21.84
CA SER A 327 -1.70 9.12 -22.00
C SER A 327 -1.82 10.66 -21.97
N ALA A 328 -2.99 11.23 -21.70
CA ALA A 328 -3.21 12.66 -21.67
C ALA A 328 -3.11 13.13 -20.23
N ALA A 329 -1.90 13.54 -19.86
CA ALA A 329 -1.53 14.44 -18.76
C ALA A 329 -2.35 14.30 -17.47
N SER A 330 -1.73 13.73 -16.43
CA SER A 330 -2.10 13.79 -15.00
C SER A 330 -3.34 14.65 -14.72
N VAL A 331 -4.52 14.00 -14.69
CA VAL A 331 -5.80 14.66 -14.39
C VAL A 331 -5.85 15.15 -12.93
N LEU A 332 -4.88 14.75 -12.11
CA LEU A 332 -4.71 15.22 -10.76
C LEU A 332 -3.50 16.15 -10.70
N GLY A 333 -3.72 17.42 -10.33
CA GLY A 333 -2.67 18.36 -9.92
C GLY A 333 -2.02 17.97 -8.59
N PHE A 334 -1.69 16.68 -8.43
CA PHE A 334 -0.98 16.14 -7.29
C PHE A 334 0.49 16.50 -7.44
N THR A 335 0.97 17.38 -6.56
CA THR A 335 2.40 17.50 -6.29
C THR A 335 2.67 16.49 -5.18
N PRO A 336 3.38 15.37 -5.45
CA PRO A 336 3.76 14.46 -4.38
C PRO A 336 4.48 15.27 -3.29
N ALA A 337 4.29 14.90 -2.03
CA ALA A 337 4.94 15.51 -0.87
C ALA A 337 6.47 15.28 -0.92
N THR A 338 7.12 15.91 -1.89
CA THR A 338 8.56 15.80 -2.16
C THR A 338 9.24 17.02 -1.57
N ASN A 339 9.48 16.93 -0.28
CA ASN A 339 10.65 17.54 0.34
C ASN A 339 11.28 16.56 1.34
N LEU A 340 11.43 15.30 0.92
CA LEU A 340 12.24 14.31 1.62
C LEU A 340 13.53 14.07 0.85
N VAL A 341 14.57 14.69 1.40
CA VAL A 341 16.01 14.39 1.34
C VAL A 341 16.50 13.63 0.12
N ASP A 342 17.22 14.38 -0.70
CA ASP A 342 18.31 13.98 -1.59
C ASP A 342 18.68 12.48 -1.62
N ARG A 343 18.04 11.78 -2.55
CA ARG A 343 18.40 10.43 -3.00
C ARG A 343 19.82 10.36 -3.62
N SER A 344 20.57 11.46 -3.76
CA SER A 344 21.96 11.47 -4.23
C SER A 344 22.97 10.80 -3.27
N THR A 345 22.58 10.55 -2.01
CA THR A 345 23.39 9.72 -1.09
C THR A 345 23.14 8.22 -1.26
N ILE A 346 22.11 7.83 -2.02
CA ILE A 346 21.92 6.47 -2.52
C ILE A 346 22.35 6.48 -3.99
N SER A 347 23.66 6.54 -4.23
CA SER A 347 24.26 6.57 -5.57
C SER A 347 23.97 5.34 -6.44
N ASN A 348 23.21 4.36 -5.93
CA ASN A 348 22.86 3.11 -6.60
C ASN A 348 21.40 2.65 -6.33
N TYR A 349 20.45 3.54 -6.01
CA TYR A 349 19.04 3.13 -5.95
C TYR A 349 18.54 2.84 -7.38
N GLN A 350 18.56 1.58 -7.75
CA GLN A 350 17.65 1.06 -8.76
C GLN A 350 16.34 0.76 -8.03
N PRO A 351 15.18 1.23 -8.50
CA PRO A 351 13.93 0.61 -8.10
C PRO A 351 14.09 -0.90 -8.27
N GLY A 352 13.54 -1.72 -7.36
CA GLY A 352 13.60 -3.16 -7.51
C GLY A 352 13.15 -3.56 -8.93
N THR A 353 14.08 -3.92 -9.81
CA THR A 353 13.78 -4.45 -11.14
C THR A 353 13.40 -5.92 -10.99
N GLY A 354 12.60 -6.26 -9.98
CA GLY A 354 12.12 -7.60 -9.78
C GLY A 354 11.23 -7.92 -10.97
N ASP A 355 11.80 -8.56 -11.98
CA ASP A 355 10.97 -9.42 -12.80
C ASP A 355 10.40 -10.47 -11.83
N GLY A 356 9.10 -10.75 -11.90
CA GLY A 356 8.46 -11.78 -11.07
C GLY A 356 9.08 -13.19 -11.23
N SER A 357 10.16 -13.35 -12.00
CA SER A 357 10.91 -14.58 -12.19
C SER A 357 11.65 -15.04 -10.91
N HIS A 358 11.79 -14.15 -9.90
CA HIS A 358 12.42 -14.46 -8.62
C HIS A 358 11.42 -14.66 -7.45
N ASN A 359 10.13 -14.94 -7.73
CA ASN A 359 9.12 -15.32 -6.74
C ASN A 359 9.32 -16.76 -6.20
N GLY A 360 10.52 -17.03 -5.67
CA GLY A 360 10.85 -18.24 -4.92
C GLY A 360 10.78 -18.05 -3.40
N GLY A 361 10.03 -17.04 -2.92
CA GLY A 361 9.94 -16.67 -1.52
C GLY A 361 8.51 -16.71 -0.99
N GLY A 362 7.99 -17.92 -0.83
CA GLY A 362 7.05 -18.31 0.21
C GLY A 362 7.68 -19.44 1.00
#